data_AF-A0A9J5WFJ6-F1
#
_entry.id   AF-A0A9J5WFJ6-F1
#
_cell.length_a   1.000
_cell.length_b   1.000
_cell.length_c   1.000
_cell.angle_alpha   90.00
_cell.angle_beta   90.00
_cell.angle_gamma   90.00
#
_symmetry.space_group_name_H-M   'P 1'
#
loop_
_entity.id
_entity.type
_entity.pdbx_description
1 polymer ?
#
loop_
_entity_poly.entity_id
_entity_poly.type
_entity_poly.pdbx_seq_one_letter_code
_entity_poly.pdbx_strand_id
1 'polypeptide(L)'
;MFELFSLLTFRDEADCIKKVVDKLMSLLPIESDDHYKTIFAEVAKLKRVCWLDIRGKIETQRLSKRTKYVVYLVFKLENKWHGLETANAVVRFVDSVSDIDAEQRASVVHFAGQGPKETLPFRRGDGWMELKMGDFFNDAGEDGDVDARLMETKHLSEKSGLIVQGMEFRPE
;
A
#
# COMPACT_ATOMS: atom_id res chain seq x y z
N MET A 1 8.79 -25.78 -6.03
CA MET A 1 10.10 -25.24 -5.59
C MET A 1 10.25 -23.92 -6.31
N PHE A 2 9.98 -22.80 -5.64
CA PHE A 2 10.14 -21.43 -6.14
C PHE A 2 10.40 -20.58 -4.88
N GLU A 3 11.67 -20.33 -4.55
CA GLU A 3 12.53 -19.23 -5.00
C GLU A 3 12.09 -17.87 -4.45
N LEU A 4 12.82 -17.46 -3.41
CA LEU A 4 12.84 -16.14 -2.77
C LEU A 4 13.25 -15.07 -3.80
N PHE A 5 12.51 -13.95 -3.86
CA PHE A 5 12.94 -12.75 -4.59
C PHE A 5 13.16 -11.57 -3.65
N SER A 6 14.15 -10.75 -4.02
CA SER A 6 14.99 -9.88 -3.20
C SER A 6 14.33 -8.61 -2.68
N LEU A 7 14.63 -8.25 -1.42
CA LEU A 7 14.53 -6.88 -0.92
C LEU A 7 15.87 -6.15 -1.12
N LEU A 8 15.85 -5.08 -1.89
CA LEU A 8 16.94 -4.11 -1.97
C LEU A 8 17.01 -3.27 -0.69
N THR A 9 18.24 -3.07 -0.26
CA THR A 9 18.74 -2.44 0.98
C THR A 9 18.25 -1.01 1.23
N PHE A 10 17.91 -0.69 2.49
CA PHE A 10 18.34 0.56 3.13
C PHE A 10 18.77 0.31 4.58
N ARG A 11 19.83 1.03 4.95
CA ARG A 11 20.71 0.85 6.10
C ARG A 11 20.07 1.40 7.38
N ASP A 12 20.03 0.53 8.38
CA ASP A 12 19.81 0.70 9.83
C ASP A 12 18.53 1.39 10.38
N GLU A 13 17.96 0.68 11.37
CA GLU A 13 16.87 1.04 12.31
C GLU A 13 15.41 1.11 11.79
N ALA A 14 15.05 0.29 10.79
CA ALA A 14 13.70 0.23 10.18
C ALA A 14 12.95 -1.09 10.41
N ASP A 15 12.80 -1.54 11.66
CA ASP A 15 12.14 -2.82 11.99
C ASP A 15 10.63 -2.86 11.60
N CYS A 16 9.98 -1.71 11.42
CA CYS A 16 8.57 -1.63 10.97
C CYS A 16 8.41 -1.77 9.44
N ILE A 17 9.28 -1.16 8.63
CA ILE A 17 9.18 -1.20 7.16
C ILE A 17 9.37 -2.63 6.68
N LYS A 18 10.41 -3.31 7.21
CA LYS A 18 10.68 -4.71 6.90
C LYS A 18 9.48 -5.62 7.25
N LYS A 19 8.86 -5.44 8.42
CA LYS A 19 7.68 -6.21 8.84
C LYS A 19 6.44 -5.99 7.98
N VAL A 20 6.19 -4.76 7.52
CA VAL A 20 5.05 -4.46 6.63
C VAL A 20 5.25 -5.13 5.27
N VAL A 21 6.47 -5.05 4.73
CA VAL A 21 6.81 -5.61 3.42
C VAL A 21 6.81 -7.14 3.44
N ASP A 22 7.45 -7.78 4.44
CA ASP A 22 7.47 -9.24 4.59
C ASP A 22 6.04 -9.83 4.70
N LYS A 23 5.11 -9.05 5.26
CA LYS A 23 3.70 -9.42 5.46
C LYS A 23 2.84 -9.26 4.21
N LEU A 24 3.08 -8.23 3.39
CA LEU A 24 2.37 -8.05 2.12
C LEU A 24 2.71 -9.17 1.13
N MET A 25 3.92 -9.73 1.21
CA MET A 25 4.37 -10.83 0.35
C MET A 25 3.72 -12.20 0.66
N SER A 26 3.09 -12.38 1.83
CA SER A 26 2.44 -13.65 2.21
C SER A 26 0.97 -13.76 1.76
N LEU A 27 0.40 -12.73 1.13
CA LEU A 27 -1.04 -12.61 0.85
C LEU A 27 -1.50 -13.10 -0.54
N LEU A 28 -0.94 -14.19 -1.07
CA LEU A 28 -1.56 -14.88 -2.21
C LEU A 28 -1.96 -16.30 -1.80
N PRO A 29 -3.26 -16.61 -1.84
CA PRO A 29 -3.75 -17.31 -3.02
C PRO A 29 -5.04 -16.73 -3.60
N ILE A 30 -5.08 -16.73 -4.93
CA ILE A 30 -6.28 -16.59 -5.76
C ILE A 30 -6.82 -18.01 -5.94
N GLU A 31 -7.99 -18.32 -5.38
CA GLU A 31 -9.16 -18.87 -6.09
C GLU A 31 -10.28 -19.25 -5.10
N SER A 32 -11.51 -19.13 -5.60
CA SER A 32 -12.83 -19.39 -5.03
C SER A 32 -12.92 -20.42 -3.89
N ASP A 33 -13.49 -20.03 -2.75
CA ASP A 33 -14.84 -20.44 -2.28
C ASP A 33 -15.02 -20.07 -0.78
N ASP A 34 -16.19 -19.53 -0.46
CA ASP A 34 -16.86 -19.22 0.84
C ASP A 34 -16.11 -19.16 2.21
N HIS A 35 -14.80 -18.87 2.27
CA HIS A 35 -14.03 -18.72 3.52
C HIS A 35 -13.39 -17.33 3.69
N TYR A 36 -14.05 -16.27 3.20
CA TYR A 36 -13.52 -14.91 3.06
C TYR A 36 -13.31 -14.11 4.37
N LYS A 37 -13.35 -14.75 5.55
CA LYS A 37 -13.28 -14.04 6.85
C LYS A 37 -11.95 -14.21 7.60
N THR A 38 -11.09 -15.15 7.21
CA THR A 38 -10.02 -15.62 8.11
C THR A 38 -8.59 -15.38 7.63
N ILE A 39 -8.38 -14.70 6.51
CA ILE A 39 -7.04 -14.46 5.92
C ILE A 39 -6.36 -13.15 6.39
N PHE A 40 -7.05 -12.33 7.19
CA PHE A 40 -6.51 -11.07 7.73
C PHE A 40 -6.15 -11.15 9.22
N ALA A 41 -5.65 -12.30 9.69
CA ALA A 41 -5.31 -12.47 11.11
C ALA A 41 -4.16 -11.56 11.57
N GLU A 42 -3.33 -11.10 10.64
CA GLU A 42 -2.13 -10.36 10.97
C GLU A 42 -2.22 -8.92 10.45
N VAL A 43 -1.90 -7.93 11.30
CA VAL A 43 -1.82 -6.48 10.95
C VAL A 43 -0.44 -5.93 11.30
N ALA A 44 0.02 -4.87 10.63
CA ALA A 44 1.28 -4.21 10.94
C ALA A 44 1.03 -2.89 11.67
N LYS A 45 1.71 -2.66 12.79
CA LYS A 45 1.53 -1.44 13.60
C LYS A 45 2.78 -0.58 13.59
N LEU A 46 2.60 0.69 13.21
CA LEU A 46 3.60 1.74 13.28
C LEU A 46 3.73 2.23 14.72
N LYS A 47 4.84 1.88 15.37
CA LYS A 47 5.09 2.30 16.77
C LYS A 47 5.56 3.74 16.84
N ARG A 48 6.79 4.03 16.43
CA ARG A 48 7.42 5.36 16.37
C ARG A 48 8.50 5.30 15.30
N VAL A 49 8.36 6.11 14.26
CA VAL A 49 9.35 6.20 13.17
C VAL A 49 9.47 7.63 12.68
N CYS A 50 10.59 7.98 12.07
CA CYS A 50 10.75 9.26 11.36
C CYS A 50 10.46 9.13 9.86
N TRP A 51 10.57 7.93 9.29
CA TRP A 51 10.29 7.63 7.88
C TRP A 51 9.26 6.53 7.72
N LEU A 52 8.35 6.71 6.76
CA LEU A 52 7.38 5.72 6.36
C LEU A 52 7.54 5.43 4.87
N ASP A 53 7.74 4.17 4.52
CA ASP A 53 7.72 3.66 3.14
C ASP A 53 7.01 2.30 3.16
N ILE A 54 5.82 2.23 2.59
CA ILE A 54 4.99 1.03 2.50
C ILE A 54 4.87 0.69 1.01
N ARG A 55 5.26 -0.53 0.63
CA ARG A 55 5.23 -1.00 -0.75
C ARG A 55 4.42 -2.27 -0.87
N GLY A 56 3.60 -2.36 -1.90
CA GLY A 56 2.90 -3.55 -2.33
C GLY A 56 3.16 -3.77 -3.82
N LYS A 57 3.34 -5.02 -4.21
CA LYS A 57 3.61 -5.41 -5.60
C LYS A 57 2.61 -6.47 -6.03
N ILE A 58 2.12 -6.40 -7.27
CA ILE A 58 1.28 -7.44 -7.85
C ILE A 58 1.67 -7.70 -9.30
N GLU A 59 1.74 -8.98 -9.66
CA GLU A 59 1.96 -9.41 -11.04
C GLU A 59 0.68 -9.22 -11.85
N THR A 60 0.76 -8.52 -12.98
CA THR A 60 -0.39 -8.26 -13.86
C THR A 60 -0.97 -9.53 -14.47
N GLN A 61 -0.16 -10.58 -14.61
CA GLN A 61 -0.59 -11.92 -15.05
C GLN A 61 -1.61 -12.57 -14.12
N ARG A 62 -1.62 -12.17 -12.84
CA ARG A 62 -2.57 -12.66 -11.83
C ARG A 62 -3.86 -11.86 -11.81
N LEU A 63 -3.93 -10.78 -12.58
CA LEU A 63 -5.08 -9.90 -12.69
C LEU A 63 -5.87 -10.19 -13.96
N SER A 64 -7.16 -9.92 -13.92
CA SER A 64 -8.02 -9.99 -15.10
C SER A 64 -7.56 -8.97 -16.13
N LYS A 65 -7.52 -9.40 -17.39
CA LYS A 65 -7.16 -8.57 -18.54
C LYS A 65 -8.27 -7.57 -18.84
N ARG A 66 -7.93 -6.51 -19.59
CA ARG A 66 -8.82 -5.42 -20.00
C ARG A 66 -9.64 -4.83 -18.86
N THR A 67 -9.03 -4.75 -17.68
CA THR A 67 -9.73 -4.36 -16.45
C THR A 67 -9.00 -3.20 -15.81
N LYS A 68 -9.76 -2.17 -15.41
CA LYS A 68 -9.23 -1.09 -14.60
C LYS A 68 -9.20 -1.53 -13.15
N TYR A 69 -8.10 -1.27 -12.47
CA TYR A 69 -7.90 -1.60 -11.07
C TYR A 69 -7.67 -0.34 -10.26
N VAL A 70 -8.30 -0.28 -9.10
CA VAL A 70 -8.07 0.75 -8.09
C VAL A 70 -7.32 0.14 -6.92
N VAL A 71 -6.30 0.83 -6.44
CA VAL A 71 -5.47 0.40 -5.32
C VAL A 71 -5.85 1.16 -4.06
N TYR A 72 -6.13 0.42 -3.00
CA TYR A 72 -6.48 0.97 -1.69
C TYR A 72 -5.49 0.53 -0.61
N LEU A 73 -5.08 1.45 0.25
CA LEU A 73 -4.50 1.09 1.54
C LEU A 73 -5.63 0.87 2.54
N VAL A 74 -5.60 -0.26 3.24
CA VAL A 74 -6.57 -0.58 4.30
C VAL A 74 -5.91 -0.49 5.67
N PHE A 75 -6.44 0.37 6.53
CA PHE A 75 -5.76 0.74 7.77
C PHE A 75 -6.72 1.23 8.87
N LYS A 76 -6.17 1.40 10.08
CA LYS A 76 -6.79 2.03 11.25
C LYS A 76 -5.81 3.04 11.84
N LEU A 77 -6.35 4.03 12.55
CA LEU A 77 -5.58 4.98 13.34
C LEU A 77 -5.93 4.77 14.82
N GLU A 78 -4.91 4.72 15.67
CA GLU A 78 -5.10 4.71 17.12
C GLU A 78 -5.56 6.09 17.61
N ASN A 79 -6.24 6.13 18.76
CA ASN A 79 -6.75 7.40 19.33
C ASN A 79 -5.67 8.48 19.54
N LYS A 80 -4.39 8.10 19.67
CA LYS A 80 -3.24 9.00 19.90
C LYS A 80 -2.27 9.08 18.71
N TRP A 81 -2.75 8.74 17.50
CA TRP A 81 -1.94 8.85 16.28
C TRP A 81 -1.49 10.30 16.07
N HIS A 82 -0.31 10.49 15.47
CA HIS A 82 0.22 11.82 15.14
C HIS A 82 1.34 11.73 14.08
N GLY A 83 1.61 12.86 13.42
CA GLY A 83 2.74 13.03 12.50
C GLY A 83 2.57 12.37 11.13
N LEU A 84 1.35 11.94 10.80
CA LEU A 84 1.02 11.31 9.51
C LEU A 84 -0.30 11.88 8.96
N GLU A 85 -0.36 13.18 8.74
CA GLU A 85 -1.55 13.85 8.21
C GLU A 85 -1.69 13.57 6.70
N THR A 86 -0.57 13.61 5.98
CA THR A 86 -0.50 13.38 4.53
C THR A 86 0.64 12.44 4.17
N ALA A 87 0.51 11.74 3.05
CA ALA A 87 1.58 10.95 2.46
C ALA A 87 1.52 11.05 0.92
N ASN A 88 2.62 10.68 0.27
CA ASN A 88 2.68 10.55 -1.19
C ASN A 88 2.35 9.11 -1.59
N ALA A 89 1.44 8.95 -2.54
CA ALA A 89 1.03 7.67 -3.11
C ALA A 89 1.44 7.57 -4.58
N VAL A 90 1.94 6.40 -4.96
CA VAL A 90 2.33 6.05 -6.32
C VAL A 90 1.71 4.70 -6.66
N VAL A 91 1.14 4.59 -7.85
CA VAL A 91 0.78 3.32 -8.50
C VAL A 91 1.36 3.36 -9.90
N ARG A 92 2.20 2.40 -10.26
CA ARG A 92 2.88 2.37 -11.56
C ARG A 92 3.23 0.94 -11.97
N PHE A 93 3.48 0.75 -13.27
CA PHE A 93 4.19 -0.43 -13.74
C PHE A 93 5.69 -0.29 -13.48
N VAL A 94 6.32 -1.32 -12.92
CA VAL A 94 7.72 -1.32 -12.50
C VAL A 94 8.67 -0.99 -13.66
N ASP A 95 8.38 -1.51 -14.85
CA ASP A 95 9.24 -1.36 -16.04
C ASP A 95 9.03 -0.04 -16.80
N SER A 96 8.06 0.77 -16.37
CA SER A 96 7.66 1.98 -17.12
C SER A 96 8.35 3.27 -16.68
N VAL A 97 8.69 3.40 -15.39
CA VAL A 97 9.12 4.67 -14.79
C VAL A 97 10.11 4.42 -13.65
N SER A 98 11.19 5.20 -13.57
CA SER A 98 12.15 5.14 -12.46
C SER A 98 11.53 5.59 -11.13
N ASP A 99 12.08 5.15 -9.99
CA ASP A 99 11.58 5.59 -8.66
C ASP A 99 11.61 7.12 -8.51
N ILE A 100 12.62 7.79 -9.08
CA ILE A 100 12.78 9.25 -9.00
C ILE A 100 11.64 9.96 -9.73
N ASP A 101 11.33 9.51 -10.95
CA ASP A 101 10.27 10.10 -11.77
C ASP A 101 8.88 9.80 -11.18
N ALA A 102 8.73 8.62 -10.57
CA ALA A 102 7.51 8.22 -9.89
C ALA A 102 7.24 9.08 -8.65
N GLU A 103 8.28 9.41 -7.87
CA GLU A 103 8.18 10.31 -6.72
C GLU A 103 7.77 11.73 -7.12
N GLN A 104 8.19 12.22 -8.30
CA GLN A 104 7.77 13.52 -8.81
C GLN A 104 6.29 13.56 -9.22
N ARG A 105 5.72 12.40 -9.60
CA ARG A 105 4.32 12.25 -10.02
C ARG A 105 3.42 11.73 -8.91
N ALA A 106 3.95 11.58 -7.70
CA ALA A 106 3.19 11.03 -6.59
C ALA A 106 2.01 11.93 -6.24
N SER A 107 0.87 11.29 -5.97
CA SER A 107 -0.34 11.98 -5.52
C SER A 107 -0.30 12.16 -4.01
N VAL A 108 -0.67 13.35 -3.53
CA VAL A 108 -0.80 13.58 -2.08
C VAL A 108 -2.13 13.02 -1.61
N VAL A 109 -2.07 12.10 -0.64
CA VAL A 109 -3.23 11.49 0.03
C VAL A 109 -3.27 11.92 1.49
N HIS A 110 -4.48 11.95 2.06
CA HIS A 110 -4.71 12.48 3.41
C HIS A 110 -5.23 11.36 4.32
N PHE A 111 -4.61 11.17 5.47
CA PHE A 111 -5.07 10.18 6.47
C PHE A 111 -6.19 10.73 7.36
N ALA A 112 -6.27 12.05 7.51
CA ALA A 112 -7.32 12.75 8.25
C ALA A 112 -7.38 14.23 7.83
N GLY A 113 -8.41 14.94 8.29
CA GLY A 113 -8.50 16.41 8.17
C GLY A 113 -9.24 16.89 6.92
N GLN A 114 -8.86 18.08 6.43
CA GLN A 114 -9.53 18.79 5.33
C GLN A 114 -8.74 18.64 4.02
N GLY A 115 -8.77 17.44 3.43
CA GLY A 115 -8.30 17.19 2.07
C GLY A 115 -9.46 17.15 1.07
N PRO A 116 -9.19 17.14 -0.25
CA PRO A 116 -10.19 16.78 -1.24
C PRO A 116 -10.83 15.44 -0.89
N LYS A 117 -12.16 15.34 -1.04
CA LYS A 117 -12.94 14.15 -0.64
C LYS A 117 -12.39 12.84 -1.21
N GLU A 118 -11.85 12.87 -2.42
CA GLU A 118 -11.28 11.71 -3.12
C GLU A 118 -9.96 11.21 -2.51
N THR A 119 -9.26 12.07 -1.78
CA THR A 119 -7.98 11.78 -1.14
C THR A 119 -8.14 11.44 0.34
N LEU A 120 -9.35 11.56 0.87
CA LEU A 120 -9.68 11.24 2.26
C LEU A 120 -10.09 9.77 2.38
N PRO A 121 -9.84 9.14 3.54
CA PRO A 121 -10.18 7.76 3.71
C PRO A 121 -11.68 7.57 3.87
N PHE A 122 -12.18 6.47 3.32
CA PHE A 122 -13.55 6.02 3.55
C PHE A 122 -13.59 5.00 4.70
N ARG A 123 -14.52 5.16 5.64
CA ARG A 123 -14.70 4.20 6.73
C ARG A 123 -15.68 3.10 6.32
N ARG A 124 -15.20 1.85 6.34
CA ARG A 124 -16.00 0.63 6.08
C ARG A 124 -16.90 0.29 7.26
N GLY A 125 -17.88 -0.59 7.01
CA GLY A 125 -18.78 -1.11 8.05
C GLY A 125 -18.08 -1.97 9.12
N ASP A 126 -16.91 -2.53 8.83
CA ASP A 126 -16.09 -3.32 9.77
C ASP A 126 -15.15 -2.44 10.64
N GLY A 127 -15.22 -1.11 10.44
CA GLY A 127 -14.42 -0.14 11.17
C GLY A 127 -13.00 0.07 10.64
N TRP A 128 -12.59 -0.60 9.57
CA TRP A 128 -11.36 -0.24 8.83
C TRP A 128 -11.59 0.98 7.94
N MET A 129 -10.50 1.65 7.59
CA MET A 129 -10.47 2.77 6.65
C MET A 129 -9.80 2.36 5.35
N GLU A 130 -10.28 2.91 4.25
CA GLU A 130 -9.75 2.70 2.90
C GLU A 130 -9.27 4.02 2.32
N LEU A 131 -8.00 4.08 1.92
CA LEU A 131 -7.42 5.24 1.26
C LEU A 131 -7.07 4.88 -0.17
N LYS A 132 -7.71 5.55 -1.15
CA LYS A 132 -7.38 5.36 -2.57
C LYS A 132 -5.96 5.89 -2.82
N MET A 133 -5.08 5.03 -3.30
CA MET A 133 -3.69 5.38 -3.64
C MET A 133 -3.54 5.78 -5.10
N GLY A 134 -4.35 5.19 -5.97
CA GLY A 134 -4.29 5.39 -7.42
C GLY A 134 -5.07 4.30 -8.16
N ASP A 135 -4.97 4.33 -9.48
CA ASP A 135 -5.53 3.31 -10.36
C ASP A 135 -4.61 3.04 -11.55
N PHE A 136 -4.81 1.90 -12.19
CA PHE A 136 -4.11 1.49 -13.41
C PHE A 136 -5.03 0.62 -14.27
N PHE A 137 -4.71 0.47 -15.55
CA PHE A 137 -5.45 -0.41 -16.46
C PHE A 137 -4.56 -1.60 -16.84
N ASN A 138 -5.02 -2.82 -16.57
CA ASN A 138 -4.35 -4.03 -17.00
C ASN A 138 -4.91 -4.44 -18.37
N ASP A 139 -4.17 -4.22 -19.46
CA ASP A 139 -4.67 -4.54 -20.80
C ASP A 139 -4.44 -6.02 -21.14
N ALA A 140 -3.18 -6.42 -21.29
CA ALA A 140 -2.80 -7.75 -21.75
C ALA A 140 -2.32 -8.70 -20.64
N GLY A 141 -2.01 -8.18 -19.44
CA GLY A 141 -1.33 -8.94 -18.39
C GLY A 141 0.16 -9.15 -18.66
N GLU A 142 0.75 -8.36 -19.56
CA GLU A 142 2.15 -8.46 -20.00
C GLU A 142 2.94 -7.17 -19.70
N ASP A 143 2.30 -6.20 -19.05
CA ASP A 143 2.85 -4.86 -18.76
C ASP A 143 3.84 -4.84 -17.57
N GLY A 144 4.35 -6.01 -17.21
CA GLY A 144 5.20 -6.21 -16.03
C GLY A 144 4.41 -6.16 -14.72
N ASP A 145 5.10 -5.96 -13.61
CA ASP A 145 4.49 -5.89 -12.29
C ASP A 145 4.01 -4.47 -11.96
N VAL A 146 2.97 -4.37 -11.15
CA VAL A 146 2.49 -3.09 -10.61
C VAL A 146 3.06 -2.89 -9.21
N ASP A 147 3.71 -1.75 -9.01
CA ASP A 147 4.20 -1.25 -7.73
C ASP A 147 3.24 -0.19 -7.19
N ALA A 148 2.74 -0.42 -5.98
CA ALA A 148 1.98 0.51 -5.19
C ALA A 148 2.82 0.93 -3.98
N ARG A 149 3.11 2.22 -3.87
CA ARG A 149 3.99 2.77 -2.84
C ARG A 149 3.34 3.94 -2.13
N LEU A 150 3.33 3.90 -0.81
CA LEU A 150 2.95 5.00 0.06
C LEU A 150 4.17 5.45 0.86
N MET A 151 4.52 6.73 0.76
CA MET A 151 5.72 7.26 1.39
C MET A 151 5.46 8.58 2.12
N GLU A 152 6.04 8.69 3.31
CA GLU A 152 6.26 9.95 3.99
C GLU A 152 7.69 9.93 4.57
N THR A 153 8.62 10.39 3.76
CA THR A 153 10.06 10.47 4.06
C THR A 153 10.59 11.90 4.09
N LYS A 154 9.77 12.89 3.71
CA LYS A 154 10.19 14.28 3.53
C LYS A 154 10.10 15.06 4.84
N HIS A 155 9.09 14.79 5.66
CA HIS A 155 8.97 15.43 6.97
C HIS A 155 9.58 14.50 8.02
N LEU A 156 10.72 14.90 8.61
CA LEU A 156 11.44 14.09 9.60
C LEU A 156 10.78 14.08 11.00
N SER A 157 9.51 14.47 11.08
CA SER A 157 8.72 14.41 12.31
C SER A 157 8.40 12.96 12.69
N GLU A 158 8.36 12.71 14.01
CA GLU A 158 7.94 11.42 14.56
C GLU A 158 6.50 11.09 14.14
N LYS A 159 6.29 9.83 13.75
CA LYS A 159 5.01 9.29 13.29
C LYS A 159 4.67 8.04 14.09
N SER A 160 3.41 7.94 14.49
CA SER A 160 2.93 6.76 15.24
C SER A 160 1.43 6.53 15.09
N GLY A 161 1.00 5.32 15.46
CA GLY A 161 -0.41 4.99 15.63
C GLY A 161 -1.13 4.55 14.34
N LEU A 162 -0.40 4.34 13.25
CA LEU A 162 -0.93 3.70 12.04
C LEU A 162 -0.96 2.18 12.22
N ILE A 163 -2.09 1.55 11.93
CA ILE A 163 -2.25 0.09 11.88
C ILE A 163 -2.67 -0.27 10.46
N VAL A 164 -1.82 -1.00 9.74
CA VAL A 164 -2.05 -1.41 8.34
C VAL A 164 -2.53 -2.85 8.30
N GLN A 165 -3.65 -3.08 7.61
CA GLN A 165 -4.11 -4.42 7.27
C GLN A 165 -3.43 -4.91 5.98
N GLY A 166 -3.36 -4.05 4.96
CA GLY A 166 -2.68 -4.36 3.70
C GLY A 166 -3.03 -3.38 2.58
N MET A 167 -2.62 -3.74 1.36
CA MET A 167 -3.06 -3.08 0.13
C MET A 167 -4.02 -3.99 -0.62
N GLU A 168 -5.12 -3.44 -1.12
CA GLU A 168 -6.11 -4.15 -1.92
C GLU A 168 -6.15 -3.61 -3.34
N PHE A 169 -6.03 -4.51 -4.32
CA PHE A 169 -6.12 -4.22 -5.75
C PHE A 169 -7.49 -4.70 -6.24
N ARG A 170 -8.41 -3.79 -6.50
CA ARG A 170 -9.81 -4.11 -6.81
C ARG A 170 -10.17 -3.72 -8.24
N PRO A 171 -10.86 -4.58 -9.00
CA PRO A 171 -11.37 -4.21 -10.32
C PRO A 171 -12.50 -3.15 -10.19
N GLU A 172 -12.56 -2.22 -11.14
CA GLU A 172 -13.63 -1.22 -11.30
C GLU A 172 -14.73 -1.69 -12.25
#